data_AF-A0A536FHT1-F1
#
_entry.id   AF-A0A536FHT1-F1
#
_cell.length_a   1.000
_cell.length_b   1.000
_cell.length_c   1.000
_cell.angle_alpha   90.00
_cell.angle_beta   90.00
_cell.angle_gamma   90.00
#
_symmetry.space_group_name_H-M   'P 1'
#
loop_
_entity.id
_entity.type
_entity.pdbx_description
1 polymer ?
#
loop_
_entity_poly.entity_id
_entity_poly.type
_entity_poly.pdbx_seq_one_letter_code
_entity_poly.pdbx_strand_id
1 'polypeptide(L)'
;MPALDLAQEELGHLTPEAMSEVAAALELDPGYVEGVATFYSLFHFAPIGKHRFYVCTNLSCALRGADEIVDRVKMEIGVGSSDQVSSDGLFSYEEVECLGACEYAPMMRLDHRYYYDLTTEKVDALVA
;
A
#
# COMPACT_ATOMS: atom_id res chain seq x y z
N MET A 1 10.80 13.84 0.49
CA MET A 1 9.66 12.93 0.29
C MET A 1 9.39 12.65 -1.18
N PRO A 2 9.13 13.62 -2.09
CA PRO A 2 8.84 13.28 -3.49
C PRO A 2 9.98 12.54 -4.21
N ALA A 3 11.23 12.86 -3.88
CA ALA A 3 12.39 12.13 -4.41
C ALA A 3 12.47 10.67 -3.91
N LEU A 4 12.04 10.38 -2.68
CA LEU A 4 11.96 9.03 -2.16
C LEU A 4 10.80 8.26 -2.80
N ASP A 5 9.67 8.92 -3.01
CA ASP A 5 8.52 8.35 -3.69
C ASP A 5 8.88 7.95 -5.13
N LEU A 6 9.56 8.84 -5.86
CA LEU A 6 10.10 8.55 -7.20
C LEU A 6 11.08 7.36 -7.19
N ALA A 7 12.04 7.33 -6.26
CA ALA A 7 12.98 6.22 -6.14
C ALA A 7 12.25 4.88 -5.86
N GLN A 8 11.21 4.91 -5.04
CA GLN A 8 10.37 3.75 -4.75
C GLN A 8 9.56 3.30 -5.96
N GLU A 9 8.99 4.22 -6.75
CA GLU A 9 8.24 3.89 -7.97
C GLU A 9 9.13 3.20 -9.01
N GLU A 10 10.38 3.66 -9.16
CA GLU A 10 11.33 3.09 -10.13
C GLU A 10 11.89 1.72 -9.70
N LEU A 11 12.12 1.52 -8.39
CA LEU A 11 12.77 0.30 -7.86
C LEU A 11 11.77 -0.70 -7.23
N GLY A 12 10.51 -0.31 -7.09
CA GLY A 12 9.44 -1.04 -6.41
C GLY A 12 9.48 -0.97 -4.87
N HIS A 13 10.62 -0.62 -4.27
CA HIS A 13 10.79 -0.41 -2.83
C HIS A 13 12.06 0.43 -2.57
N LEU A 14 12.18 1.03 -1.39
CA LEU A 14 13.36 1.80 -1.01
C LEU A 14 14.49 0.89 -0.51
N THR A 15 15.63 0.97 -1.19
CA THR A 15 16.88 0.35 -0.74
C THR A 15 17.76 1.38 -0.02
N PRO A 16 18.72 0.94 0.83
CA PRO A 16 19.69 1.85 1.44
C PRO A 16 20.51 2.64 0.41
N GLU A 17 20.81 2.02 -0.74
CA GLU A 17 21.50 2.66 -1.85
C GLU A 17 20.66 3.79 -2.46
N ALA A 18 19.38 3.54 -2.74
CA ALA A 18 18.46 4.56 -3.26
C ALA A 18 18.29 5.74 -2.28
N MET A 19 18.17 5.47 -0.98
CA MET A 19 18.11 6.54 0.04
C MET A 19 19.40 7.35 0.10
N SER A 20 20.56 6.70 -0.06
CA SER A 20 21.86 7.38 -0.11
C SER A 20 22.01 8.25 -1.36
N GLU A 21 21.53 7.80 -2.52
CA GLU A 21 21.50 8.59 -3.74
C GLU A 21 20.59 9.81 -3.62
N VAL A 22 19.40 9.64 -3.03
CA VAL A 22 18.48 10.75 -2.75
C VAL A 22 19.11 11.76 -1.78
N ALA A 23 19.81 11.29 -0.74
CA ALA A 23 20.52 12.15 0.19
C ALA A 23 21.63 12.96 -0.51
N ALA A 24 22.44 12.30 -1.35
CA ALA A 24 23.50 12.95 -2.11
C ALA A 24 22.95 13.98 -3.12
N ALA A 25 21.89 13.63 -3.85
CA ALA A 25 21.28 14.51 -4.86
C ALA A 25 20.64 15.77 -4.26
N LEU A 26 20.15 15.68 -3.02
CA LEU A 26 19.51 16.78 -2.30
C LEU A 26 20.44 17.51 -1.32
N GLU A 27 21.71 17.11 -1.23
CA GLU A 27 22.69 17.63 -0.27
C GLU A 27 22.22 17.53 1.19
N LEU A 28 21.56 16.40 1.53
CA LEU A 28 21.03 16.12 2.87
C LEU A 28 21.88 15.07 3.60
N ASP A 29 21.77 15.07 4.94
CA ASP A 29 22.34 14.00 5.76
C ASP A 29 21.62 12.66 5.49
N PRO A 30 22.34 11.55 5.22
CA PRO A 30 21.71 10.25 4.98
C PRO A 30 20.83 9.78 6.15
N GLY A 31 21.23 10.03 7.40
CA GLY A 31 20.44 9.67 8.57
C GLY A 31 19.14 10.46 8.67
N TYR A 32 19.10 11.70 8.18
CA TYR A 32 17.85 12.46 8.05
C TYR A 32 16.91 11.83 7.01
N VAL A 33 17.44 11.40 5.86
CA VAL A 33 16.64 10.74 4.82
C VAL A 33 16.09 9.41 5.31
N GLU A 34 16.90 8.58 5.97
CA GLU A 34 16.47 7.33 6.60
C GLU A 34 15.42 7.57 7.69
N GLY A 35 15.61 8.61 8.51
CA GLY A 35 14.65 9.01 9.53
C GLY A 35 13.29 9.38 8.92
N VAL A 36 13.27 10.12 7.81
CA VAL A 36 12.03 10.44 7.09
C VAL A 36 11.42 9.19 6.47
N ALA A 37 12.22 8.36 5.80
CA ALA A 37 11.73 7.16 5.15
C ALA A 37 11.08 6.19 6.15
N THR A 38 11.71 5.97 7.31
CA THR A 38 11.21 5.05 8.34
C THR A 38 10.04 5.60 9.15
N PHE A 39 9.86 6.92 9.16
CA PHE A 39 8.76 7.57 9.86
C PHE A 39 7.41 7.43 9.14
N TYR A 40 7.40 7.48 7.80
CA TYR A 40 6.17 7.41 7.02
C TYR A 40 5.91 5.99 6.50
N SER A 41 4.78 5.39 6.89
CA SER A 41 4.33 4.07 6.41
C SER A 41 4.02 4.00 4.91
N LEU A 42 4.10 5.12 4.19
CA LEU A 42 4.03 5.19 2.73
C LEU A 42 5.18 4.41 2.07
N PHE A 43 6.34 4.37 2.74
CA PHE A 43 7.56 3.83 2.17
C PHE A 43 7.75 2.35 2.54
N HIS A 44 8.11 1.55 1.55
CA HIS A 44 8.30 0.11 1.64
C HIS A 44 9.79 -0.20 1.57
N PHE A 45 10.27 -1.02 2.50
CA PHE A 45 11.68 -1.46 2.57
C PHE A 45 11.87 -2.90 2.12
N ALA A 46 10.80 -3.56 1.71
CA ALA A 46 10.79 -4.91 1.16
C ALA A 46 10.04 -4.89 -0.18
N PRO A 47 10.33 -5.84 -1.09
CA PRO A 47 9.60 -5.94 -2.35
C PRO A 47 8.09 -6.08 -2.13
N ILE A 48 7.33 -5.23 -2.81
CA ILE A 48 5.87 -5.34 -2.89
C ILE A 48 5.46 -5.86 -4.27
N GLY A 49 4.21 -6.33 -4.37
CA GLY A 49 3.62 -6.64 -5.68
C GLY A 49 3.53 -5.39 -6.55
N LYS A 50 3.51 -5.57 -7.88
CA LYS A 50 3.38 -4.47 -8.84
C LYS A 50 2.19 -3.54 -8.57
N HIS A 51 1.11 -4.12 -8.04
CA HIS A 51 -0.08 -3.44 -7.60
C HIS A 51 -0.34 -3.77 -6.12
N ARG A 52 -0.74 -2.76 -5.34
CA ARG A 52 -0.99 -2.92 -3.90
C ARG A 52 -2.37 -2.44 -3.51
N PHE A 53 -3.12 -3.33 -2.86
CA PHE A 53 -4.39 -3.00 -2.22
C PHE A 53 -4.13 -2.41 -0.83
N TYR A 54 -4.68 -1.23 -0.56
CA TYR A 54 -4.70 -0.59 0.75
C TYR A 54 -6.15 -0.58 1.23
N VAL A 55 -6.51 -1.51 2.11
CA VAL A 55 -7.88 -1.69 2.59
C VAL A 55 -8.05 -0.95 3.91
N CYS A 56 -8.98 0.01 3.97
CA CYS A 56 -9.25 0.75 5.19
C CYS A 56 -9.99 -0.14 6.19
N THR A 57 -9.41 -0.36 7.38
CA THR A 57 -10.03 -1.12 8.48
C THR A 57 -10.35 -0.25 9.69
N ASN A 58 -10.29 1.09 9.54
CA ASN A 58 -10.67 2.02 10.59
C ASN A 58 -12.21 2.06 10.79
N LEU A 59 -12.67 2.67 11.88
CA LEU A 59 -14.00 2.53 12.48
C LEU A 59 -15.17 2.54 11.49
N SER A 60 -15.27 3.52 10.59
CA SER A 60 -16.39 3.60 9.64
C SER A 60 -16.41 2.44 8.64
N CYS A 61 -15.24 1.99 8.18
CA CYS A 61 -15.15 0.84 7.29
C CYS A 61 -15.35 -0.47 8.05
N ALA A 62 -14.78 -0.60 9.26
CA ALA A 62 -15.00 -1.75 10.14
C ALA A 62 -16.49 -1.97 10.44
N LEU A 63 -17.21 -0.91 10.83
CA LEU A 63 -18.66 -0.97 11.08
C LEU A 63 -19.49 -1.34 9.83
N ARG A 64 -18.90 -1.21 8.64
CA ARG A 64 -19.53 -1.53 7.36
C ARG A 64 -18.98 -2.80 6.70
N GLY A 65 -18.25 -3.63 7.44
CA GLY A 65 -17.79 -4.94 6.98
C GLY A 65 -16.44 -4.94 6.26
N ALA A 66 -15.50 -4.06 6.65
CA ALA A 66 -14.15 -4.07 6.10
C ALA A 66 -13.44 -5.43 6.22
N ASP A 67 -13.68 -6.17 7.30
CA ASP A 67 -13.09 -7.50 7.51
C ASP A 67 -13.43 -8.47 6.36
N GLU A 68 -14.69 -8.45 5.88
CA GLU A 68 -15.12 -9.26 4.74
C GLU A 68 -14.42 -8.84 3.44
N ILE A 69 -14.15 -7.55 3.27
CA ILE A 69 -13.40 -7.02 2.12
C ILE A 69 -11.94 -7.46 2.18
N VAL A 70 -11.29 -7.39 3.36
CA VAL A 70 -9.92 -7.86 3.55
C VAL A 70 -9.81 -9.35 3.22
N ASP A 71 -10.68 -10.17 3.79
CA ASP A 71 -10.70 -11.61 3.54
C ASP A 71 -10.91 -11.92 2.05
N ARG A 72 -11.78 -11.15 1.37
CA ARG A 72 -11.99 -11.31 -0.06
C ARG A 72 -10.76 -10.95 -0.88
N VAL A 73 -10.11 -9.82 -0.60
CA VAL A 73 -8.87 -9.41 -1.28
C VAL A 73 -7.80 -10.48 -1.12
N LYS A 74 -7.59 -10.99 0.10
CA LYS A 74 -6.63 -12.06 0.40
C LYS A 74 -6.89 -13.32 -0.39
N MET A 75 -8.16 -13.72 -0.49
CA MET A 75 -8.59 -14.88 -1.27
C MET A 75 -8.31 -14.69 -2.77
N GLU A 76 -8.67 -13.55 -3.34
CA GLU A 76 -8.51 -13.27 -4.78
C GLU A 76 -7.05 -13.20 -5.21
N ILE A 77 -6.18 -12.59 -4.41
CA ILE A 77 -4.74 -12.48 -4.73
C ILE A 77 -3.89 -13.64 -4.19
N GLY A 78 -4.50 -14.55 -3.42
CA GLY A 78 -3.88 -15.77 -2.93
C GLY A 78 -2.78 -15.57 -1.87
N VAL A 79 -2.96 -14.62 -0.95
CA VAL A 79 -1.98 -14.32 0.12
C VAL A 79 -2.61 -14.41 1.53
N GLY A 80 -1.80 -14.81 2.51
CA GLY A 80 -2.23 -14.99 3.91
C GLY A 80 -1.87 -13.83 4.84
N SER A 81 -0.86 -13.03 4.49
CA SER A 81 -0.34 -11.93 5.32
C SER A 81 0.15 -10.76 4.46
N SER A 82 0.23 -9.56 5.03
CA SER A 82 0.53 -8.31 4.31
C SER A 82 1.98 -8.17 3.84
N ASP A 83 2.88 -9.02 4.35
CA ASP A 83 4.27 -9.19 3.92
C ASP A 83 4.42 -10.16 2.72
N GLN A 84 3.33 -10.78 2.27
CA GLN A 84 3.35 -11.68 1.13
C GLN A 84 2.96 -10.97 -0.17
N VAL A 85 3.63 -11.41 -1.24
CA VAL A 85 3.29 -11.06 -2.62
C VAL A 85 2.66 -12.29 -3.27
N SER A 86 1.67 -12.07 -4.14
CA SER A 86 1.04 -13.13 -4.93
C SER A 86 2.08 -13.91 -5.75
N SER A 87 1.76 -15.15 -6.09
CA SER A 87 2.69 -16.06 -6.76
C SER A 87 3.13 -15.61 -8.16
N ASP A 88 2.34 -14.76 -8.81
CA ASP A 88 2.65 -14.11 -10.09
C ASP A 88 3.44 -12.80 -9.94
N GLY A 89 3.70 -12.35 -8.70
CA GLY A 89 4.41 -11.10 -8.41
C GLY A 89 3.59 -9.82 -8.64
N LEU A 90 2.31 -9.95 -9.01
CA LEU A 90 1.50 -8.80 -9.42
C LEU A 90 0.87 -8.06 -8.26
N PHE A 91 0.46 -8.76 -7.20
CA PHE A 91 -0.41 -8.20 -6.18
C PHE A 91 0.16 -8.37 -4.78
N SER A 92 -0.10 -7.40 -3.94
CA SER A 92 0.08 -7.47 -2.48
C SER A 92 -1.03 -6.66 -1.81
N TYR A 93 -1.19 -6.80 -0.50
CA TYR A 93 -2.19 -6.04 0.24
C TYR A 93 -1.66 -5.52 1.58
N GLU A 94 -2.36 -4.53 2.10
CA GLU A 94 -2.17 -3.99 3.43
C GLU A 94 -3.49 -3.52 4.01
N GLU A 95 -3.67 -3.79 5.30
CA GLU A 95 -4.71 -3.13 6.10
C GLU A 95 -4.18 -1.79 6.57
N VAL A 96 -4.87 -0.72 6.22
CA VAL A 96 -4.47 0.64 6.55
C VAL A 96 -5.49 1.31 7.45
N GLU A 97 -5.01 2.36 8.12
CA GLU A 97 -5.84 3.29 8.85
C GLU A 97 -6.74 4.12 7.91
N CYS A 98 -7.42 5.11 8.47
CA CYS A 98 -8.38 5.93 7.75
C CYS A 98 -7.79 6.56 6.47
N LEU A 99 -8.39 6.23 5.32
CA LEU A 99 -8.08 6.83 4.01
C LEU A 99 -8.93 8.09 3.69
N GLY A 100 -9.68 8.60 4.67
CA GLY A 100 -10.35 9.92 4.56
C GLY A 100 -11.58 9.97 3.65
N ALA A 101 -12.20 8.84 3.31
CA ALA A 101 -13.42 8.76 2.49
C ALA A 101 -14.55 8.02 3.22
N CYS A 102 -14.78 8.37 4.49
CA CYS A 102 -15.67 7.64 5.40
C CYS A 102 -17.13 7.61 4.94
N GLU A 103 -17.58 8.62 4.20
CA GLU A 103 -18.92 8.69 3.62
C GLU A 103 -19.19 7.60 2.56
N TYR A 104 -18.14 7.00 2.02
CA TYR A 104 -18.19 5.94 1.00
C TYR A 104 -17.73 4.57 1.52
N ALA A 105 -17.70 4.39 2.84
CA ALA A 105 -17.30 3.13 3.46
C ALA A 105 -18.21 1.95 3.04
N PRO A 106 -17.70 0.71 2.95
CA PRO A 106 -16.29 0.35 3.05
C PRO A 106 -15.54 0.75 1.77
N MET A 107 -14.29 1.18 1.92
CA MET A 107 -13.49 1.69 0.81
C MET A 107 -12.04 1.21 0.88
N MET A 108 -11.36 1.26 -0.26
CA MET A 108 -9.96 0.87 -0.38
C MET A 108 -9.29 1.69 -1.48
N ARG A 109 -7.97 1.57 -1.57
CA ARG A 109 -7.17 2.10 -2.67
C ARG A 109 -6.43 0.96 -3.35
N LEU A 110 -6.42 0.93 -4.68
CA LEU A 110 -5.48 0.14 -5.46
C LEU A 110 -4.49 1.12 -6.08
N ASP A 111 -3.22 1.02 -5.66
CA ASP A 111 -2.15 1.98 -5.97
C ASP A 111 -2.55 3.42 -5.60
N HIS A 112 -2.93 4.26 -6.56
CA HIS A 112 -3.37 5.64 -6.33
C HIS A 112 -4.87 5.86 -6.53
N ARG A 113 -5.63 4.81 -6.87
CA ARG A 113 -7.04 4.91 -7.25
C ARG A 113 -7.93 4.44 -6.11
N TYR A 114 -8.90 5.28 -5.75
CA TYR A 114 -9.89 4.97 -4.73
C TYR A 114 -11.03 4.13 -5.30
N TYR A 115 -11.50 3.19 -4.49
CA TYR A 115 -12.67 2.36 -4.75
C TYR A 115 -13.62 2.45 -3.56
N TYR A 116 -14.89 2.72 -3.87
CA TYR A 116 -15.92 3.14 -2.93
C TYR A 116 -17.10 2.17 -2.89
N ASP A 117 -17.83 2.20 -1.77
CA ASP A 117 -19.01 1.38 -1.53
C ASP A 117 -18.74 -0.09 -1.88
N LEU A 118 -17.63 -0.63 -1.36
CA LEU A 118 -17.13 -1.93 -1.76
C LEU A 118 -18.12 -3.04 -1.37
N THR A 119 -18.19 -4.01 -2.26
CA THR A 119 -18.79 -5.33 -2.03
C THR A 119 -17.78 -6.37 -2.48
N THR A 120 -17.94 -7.62 -2.08
CA THR A 120 -17.06 -8.72 -2.52
C THR A 120 -17.05 -8.85 -4.04
N GLU A 121 -18.18 -8.66 -4.71
CA GLU A 121 -18.26 -8.70 -6.18
C GLU A 121 -17.48 -7.56 -6.86
N LYS A 122 -17.44 -6.38 -6.23
CA LYS A 122 -16.60 -5.29 -6.72
C LYS A 122 -15.12 -5.60 -6.57
N VAL A 123 -14.71 -6.31 -5.52
CA VAL A 123 -13.32 -6.75 -5.33
C VAL A 123 -12.93 -7.71 -6.45
N ASP A 124 -13.78 -8.68 -6.76
CA ASP A 124 -13.53 -9.70 -7.81
C ASP A 124 -13.28 -9.07 -9.18
N ALA A 125 -14.05 -8.02 -9.49
CA ALA A 125 -13.93 -7.31 -10.76
C ALA A 125 -12.60 -6.53 -10.92
N LEU A 126 -11.80 -6.38 -9.86
CA LEU A 126 -10.53 -5.65 -9.89
C LEU A 126 -9.31 -6.54 -10.12
N VAL A 127 -9.45 -7.84 -9.90
CA VAL A 127 -8.37 -8.83 -10.06
C VAL A 127 -8.54 -9.64 -11.36
N ALA A 128 -9.68 -9.47 -12.06
CA ALA A 128 -10.02 -10.14 -13.32
C ALA A 128 -9.25 -9.65 -14.55
#